data_AF-A0A973ATX5-F1
#
_entry.id   AF-A0A973ATX5-F1
#
_cell.length_a   1.000
_cell.length_b   1.000
_cell.length_c   1.000
_cell.angle_alpha   90.00
_cell.angle_beta   90.00
_cell.angle_gamma   90.00
#
_symmetry.space_group_name_H-M   'P 1'
#
loop_
_entity.id
_entity.type
_entity.pdbx_description
1 polymer ?
#
loop_
_entity_poly.entity_id
_entity_poly.type
_entity_poly.pdbx_seq_one_letter_code
_entity_poly.pdbx_strand_id
1 'polypeptide(L)'
;MIRELFYFLAIPLCLTPLKVLAETSEPSHENSGVVLTRPINSSPLSGISFTCTQEEITKIKLDFEKLFGSYGWLEPKIQVKTHLSAEGTQLRLVLNTPSTDTDTLTLNQRAELKLVDDIDKVKDKDGNLKDYKHAGEKEILAAMLQHGRLFEFDHGYCSFDKVMEQVKIRKNIIHWGIRAMWEFPDSGTSLINREKWNIDGNLQKGVSSTEAVADAFIGNFKYEIGCTRACQQIMAQGILDYFKNVKKDSVMTAYLDSVTQPHPYATMAMKGPSKKLMTREGTLVDRHFDVPGNNWVPGDWGWIKNSDNDSAEENGLEGCNIVYIGSGLFVVYYGDAKDRTLDECLVRVYQWRHSSKQQPETQKLKDLLRKDPYDIDPGLLRNVRDFPKNFKSLPIDKQPTTKIMNLFPYISD
;
A
#
# COMPACT_ATOMS: atom_id res chain seq x y z
N MET A 1 -35.00 34.71 -2.95
CA MET A 1 -35.65 34.38 -4.23
C MET A 1 -34.70 34.87 -5.33
N ILE A 2 -34.11 33.93 -6.06
CA ILE A 2 -33.26 34.07 -7.27
C ILE A 2 -31.93 34.84 -7.09
N ARG A 3 -30.83 34.07 -6.95
CA ARG A 3 -29.47 34.49 -7.29
C ARG A 3 -29.05 33.69 -8.53
N GLU A 4 -29.05 34.38 -9.67
CA GLU A 4 -28.62 33.89 -10.98
C GLU A 4 -27.12 34.07 -11.17
N LEU A 5 -26.49 33.03 -11.73
CA LEU A 5 -25.48 33.01 -12.79
C LEU A 5 -24.44 34.14 -12.87
N PHE A 6 -23.18 33.75 -12.64
CA PHE A 6 -22.03 34.32 -13.36
C PHE A 6 -21.14 33.18 -13.89
N TYR A 7 -21.42 32.80 -15.15
CA TYR A 7 -20.46 32.21 -16.07
C TYR A 7 -19.83 33.37 -16.86
N PHE A 8 -18.50 33.46 -16.91
CA PHE A 8 -17.83 34.22 -17.97
C PHE A 8 -16.64 33.44 -18.51
N LEU A 9 -16.75 33.16 -19.81
CA LEU A 9 -15.66 32.76 -20.69
C LEU A 9 -14.56 33.84 -20.71
N ALA A 10 -13.30 33.38 -20.74
CA ALA A 10 -12.20 34.15 -21.33
C ALA A 10 -11.14 33.20 -21.92
N ILE A 11 -11.22 33.03 -23.24
CA ILE A 11 -10.11 32.66 -24.14
C ILE A 11 -10.08 33.81 -25.17
N PRO A 12 -8.90 34.39 -25.50
CA PRO A 12 -8.18 33.94 -26.70
C PRO A 12 -6.64 33.91 -26.56
N LEU A 13 -6.11 32.78 -27.06
CA LEU A 13 -5.02 32.65 -28.04
C LEU A 13 -3.75 33.50 -27.87
N CYS A 14 -2.62 32.81 -27.69
CA CYS A 14 -1.47 33.06 -28.56
C CYS A 14 -0.67 31.77 -28.83
N LEU A 15 -0.46 31.52 -30.12
CA LEU A 15 0.28 30.42 -30.72
C LEU A 15 1.79 30.66 -30.63
N THR A 16 2.57 29.61 -30.36
CA THR A 16 3.62 29.08 -31.27
C THR A 16 4.27 27.82 -30.66
N PRO A 17 4.64 26.81 -31.47
CA PRO A 17 5.13 25.54 -30.98
C PRO A 17 6.66 25.55 -30.77
N LEU A 18 7.11 25.14 -29.58
CA LEU A 18 8.53 24.81 -29.38
C LEU A 18 8.80 23.41 -29.94
N LYS A 19 9.69 23.36 -30.94
CA LYS A 19 10.36 22.16 -31.46
C LYS A 19 10.94 21.33 -30.30
N VAL A 20 10.39 20.14 -30.08
CA VAL A 20 11.08 19.09 -29.33
C VAL A 20 12.14 18.51 -30.27
N LEU A 21 13.40 18.66 -29.85
CA LEU A 21 14.57 18.06 -30.49
C LEU A 21 14.44 16.53 -30.41
N ALA A 22 14.62 15.90 -31.57
CA ALA A 22 14.71 14.46 -31.72
C ALA A 22 15.87 13.93 -30.87
N GLU A 23 15.57 13.03 -29.94
CA GLU A 23 16.58 12.20 -29.30
C GLU A 23 17.00 11.10 -30.27
N THR A 24 18.32 11.06 -30.45
CA THR A 24 19.08 10.16 -31.28
C THR A 24 18.93 8.71 -30.83
N SER A 25 18.62 7.85 -31.80
CA SER A 25 18.72 6.39 -31.73
C SER A 25 20.15 5.93 -31.44
N GLU A 26 20.35 5.11 -30.42
CA GLU A 26 21.57 4.34 -30.18
C GLU A 26 21.22 2.91 -29.69
N PRO A 27 22.14 1.93 -29.84
CA PRO A 27 21.83 0.66 -30.48
C PRO A 27 21.42 -0.47 -29.54
N SER A 28 20.75 -1.45 -30.15
CA SER A 28 20.36 -2.74 -29.61
C SER A 28 21.57 -3.54 -29.10
N HIS A 29 21.70 -3.66 -27.78
CA HIS A 29 22.43 -4.77 -27.16
C HIS A 29 21.43 -5.85 -26.75
N GLU A 30 21.37 -6.92 -27.56
CA GLU A 30 20.85 -8.21 -27.14
C GLU A 30 21.66 -8.70 -25.94
N ASN A 31 21.03 -8.72 -24.77
CA ASN A 31 21.52 -9.49 -23.64
C ASN A 31 20.51 -10.61 -23.40
N SER A 32 20.96 -11.83 -23.68
CA SER A 32 20.30 -13.10 -23.48
C SER A 32 20.04 -13.35 -21.99
N GLY A 33 18.99 -12.71 -21.46
CA GLY A 33 18.42 -13.03 -20.16
C GLY A 33 17.60 -14.31 -20.27
N VAL A 34 18.08 -15.38 -19.65
CA VAL A 34 17.35 -16.65 -19.46
C VAL A 34 16.01 -16.34 -18.79
N VAL A 35 14.93 -16.42 -19.57
CA VAL A 35 13.56 -16.38 -19.06
C VAL A 35 13.31 -17.72 -18.37
N LEU A 36 13.45 -17.75 -17.03
CA LEU A 36 12.93 -18.84 -16.22
C LEU A 36 11.41 -18.80 -16.28
N THR A 37 10.84 -19.43 -17.30
CA THR A 37 9.42 -19.73 -17.36
C THR A 37 9.13 -20.76 -16.28
N ARG A 38 8.50 -20.32 -15.17
CA ARG A 38 7.94 -21.25 -14.19
C ARG A 38 6.86 -22.10 -14.89
N PRO A 39 6.80 -23.43 -14.67
CA PRO A 39 5.81 -24.28 -15.29
C PRO A 39 4.39 -23.91 -14.81
N ILE A 40 3.48 -23.77 -15.77
CA ILE A 40 2.11 -23.24 -15.65
C ILE A 40 1.13 -24.17 -14.88
N ASN A 41 1.60 -25.33 -14.36
CA ASN A 41 0.71 -26.39 -13.83
C ASN A 41 0.75 -26.62 -12.31
N SER A 42 1.38 -25.76 -11.51
CA SER A 42 1.13 -25.73 -10.06
C SER A 42 0.14 -24.62 -9.76
N SER A 43 -0.97 -24.91 -9.05
CA SER A 43 -1.84 -23.84 -8.52
C SER A 43 -0.98 -22.75 -7.87
N PRO A 44 -1.25 -21.46 -8.13
CA PRO A 44 -0.43 -20.38 -7.62
C PRO A 44 -0.30 -20.51 -6.10
N LEU A 45 0.95 -20.45 -5.63
CA LEU A 45 1.25 -20.54 -4.21
C LEU A 45 0.46 -19.46 -3.47
N SER A 46 -0.09 -19.82 -2.31
CA SER A 46 -1.07 -18.99 -1.60
C SER A 46 -0.86 -19.06 -0.09
N GLY A 47 -1.32 -18.02 0.61
CA GLY A 47 -1.29 -17.93 2.07
C GLY A 47 0.07 -17.47 2.60
N ILE A 48 0.40 -17.91 3.81
CA ILE A 48 1.65 -17.56 4.48
C ILE A 48 2.59 -18.76 4.41
N SER A 49 3.82 -18.54 3.98
CA SER A 49 4.84 -19.59 3.84
C SER A 49 6.12 -19.24 4.59
N PHE A 50 6.71 -20.26 5.22
CA PHE A 50 7.98 -20.22 5.91
C PHE A 50 8.92 -21.27 5.33
N THR A 51 10.20 -20.92 5.13
CA THR A 51 11.26 -21.86 4.73
C THR A 51 12.45 -21.71 5.67
N CYS A 52 12.62 -22.66 6.60
CA CYS A 52 13.49 -22.49 7.77
C CYS A 52 13.96 -23.82 8.37
N THR A 53 14.69 -23.75 9.49
CA THR A 53 15.05 -24.95 10.26
C THR A 53 13.82 -25.61 10.88
N GLN A 54 13.92 -26.91 11.14
CA GLN A 54 12.83 -27.67 11.78
C GLN A 54 12.46 -27.14 13.17
N GLU A 55 13.45 -26.63 13.92
CA GLU A 55 13.24 -26.04 15.25
C GLU A 55 12.41 -24.76 15.17
N GLU A 56 12.77 -23.83 14.28
CA GLU A 56 12.02 -22.60 14.03
C GLU A 56 10.59 -22.89 13.59
N ILE A 57 10.40 -23.83 12.66
CA ILE A 57 9.09 -24.24 12.18
C ILE A 57 8.23 -24.82 13.31
N THR A 58 8.83 -25.59 14.23
CA THR A 58 8.12 -26.15 15.39
C THR A 58 7.64 -25.04 16.32
N LYS A 59 8.49 -24.05 16.60
CA LYS A 59 8.12 -22.87 17.39
C LYS A 59 7.01 -22.07 16.73
N ILE A 60 7.15 -21.80 15.43
CA ILE A 60 6.16 -21.05 14.64
C ILE A 60 4.80 -21.74 14.68
N LYS A 61 4.75 -23.06 14.50
CA LYS A 61 3.51 -23.84 14.62
C LYS A 61 2.85 -23.65 15.98
N LEU A 62 3.60 -23.80 17.07
CA LEU A 62 3.06 -23.63 18.43
C LEU A 62 2.50 -22.22 18.66
N ASP A 63 3.17 -21.19 18.16
CA ASP A 63 2.72 -19.81 18.31
C ASP A 63 1.45 -19.53 17.49
N PHE A 64 1.37 -20.05 16.25
CA PHE A 64 0.13 -20.00 15.46
C PHE A 64 -1.01 -20.83 16.03
N GLU A 65 -0.74 -22.02 16.57
CA GLU A 65 -1.75 -22.85 17.23
C GLU A 65 -2.38 -22.11 18.42
N LYS A 66 -1.57 -21.42 19.24
CA LYS A 66 -2.08 -20.57 20.33
C LYS A 66 -2.92 -19.41 19.79
N LEU A 67 -2.42 -18.70 18.78
CA LEU A 67 -3.14 -17.57 18.17
C LEU A 67 -4.47 -18.02 17.56
N PHE A 68 -4.45 -19.03 16.70
CA PHE A 68 -5.64 -19.57 16.08
C PHE A 68 -6.60 -20.18 17.10
N GLY A 69 -6.09 -20.80 18.16
CA GLY A 69 -6.89 -21.23 19.31
C GLY A 69 -7.68 -20.08 19.92
N SER A 70 -7.02 -18.95 20.20
CA SER A 70 -7.67 -17.74 20.73
C SER A 70 -8.71 -17.13 19.77
N TYR A 71 -8.52 -17.31 18.46
CA TYR A 71 -9.44 -16.82 17.43
C TYR A 71 -10.59 -17.78 17.12
N GLY A 72 -10.51 -19.02 17.61
CA GLY A 72 -11.41 -20.12 17.25
C GLY A 72 -11.23 -20.59 15.81
N TRP A 73 -10.00 -20.54 15.30
CA TRP A 73 -9.56 -20.86 13.93
C TRP A 73 -8.69 -22.12 13.84
N LEU A 74 -8.76 -23.02 14.82
CA LEU A 74 -8.07 -24.31 14.69
C LEU A 74 -8.60 -25.11 13.48
N GLU A 75 -7.87 -26.15 13.11
CA GLU A 75 -8.32 -27.14 12.12
C GLU A 75 -9.77 -27.57 12.44
N PRO A 76 -10.67 -27.61 11.43
CA PRO A 76 -10.37 -27.60 10.01
C PRO A 76 -10.33 -26.21 9.35
N LYS A 77 -10.36 -25.08 10.06
CA LYS A 77 -10.52 -23.75 9.41
C LYS A 77 -9.27 -23.23 8.70
N ILE A 78 -8.09 -23.63 9.16
CA ILE A 78 -6.80 -23.28 8.58
C ILE A 78 -6.16 -24.57 8.14
N GLN A 79 -5.81 -24.73 6.86
CA GLN A 79 -5.01 -25.85 6.43
C GLN A 79 -3.54 -25.58 6.78
N VAL A 80 -2.95 -26.48 7.57
CA VAL A 80 -1.51 -26.46 7.87
C VAL A 80 -0.80 -27.52 7.04
N LYS A 81 0.04 -27.09 6.08
CA LYS A 81 0.83 -28.00 5.23
C LYS A 81 2.30 -27.88 5.58
N THR A 82 2.96 -29.00 5.84
CA THR A 82 4.41 -29.04 6.07
C THR A 82 5.04 -30.02 5.10
N HIS A 83 6.16 -29.63 4.49
CA HIS A 83 6.97 -30.54 3.70
C HIS A 83 8.45 -30.23 3.85
N LEU A 84 9.27 -31.26 3.69
CA LEU A 84 10.73 -31.14 3.69
C LEU A 84 11.19 -30.76 2.29
N SER A 85 12.08 -29.77 2.19
CA SER A 85 12.71 -29.33 0.95
C SER A 85 14.23 -29.35 1.10
N ALA A 86 14.97 -29.23 0.00
CA ALA A 86 16.43 -29.14 0.02
C ALA A 86 16.95 -27.88 0.76
N GLU A 87 16.12 -26.83 0.84
CA GLU A 87 16.45 -25.52 1.44
C GLU A 87 16.03 -25.42 2.92
N GLY A 88 15.36 -26.45 3.45
CA GLY A 88 14.86 -26.48 4.82
C GLY A 88 13.47 -27.09 4.93
N THR A 89 12.86 -26.94 6.10
CA THR A 89 11.46 -27.34 6.32
C THR A 89 10.55 -26.20 5.87
N GLN A 90 9.62 -26.49 4.96
CA GLN A 90 8.63 -25.53 4.52
C GLN A 90 7.30 -25.73 5.26
N LEU A 91 6.80 -24.68 5.88
CA LEU A 91 5.46 -24.60 6.49
C LEU A 91 4.61 -23.64 5.66
N ARG A 92 3.39 -24.06 5.35
CA ARG A 92 2.38 -23.22 4.71
C ARG A 92 1.08 -23.22 5.51
N LEU A 93 0.55 -22.03 5.72
CA LEU A 93 -0.72 -21.77 6.40
C LEU A 93 -1.65 -21.09 5.40
N VAL A 94 -2.86 -21.63 5.23
CA VAL A 94 -3.87 -21.09 4.30
C VAL A 94 -5.28 -21.31 4.85
N LEU A 95 -6.21 -20.40 4.59
CA LEU A 95 -7.62 -20.61 4.95
C LEU A 95 -8.15 -21.86 4.25
N ASN A 96 -8.90 -22.71 4.97
CA ASN A 96 -9.53 -23.89 4.40
C ASN A 96 -10.78 -23.51 3.59
N THR A 97 -10.54 -22.89 2.45
CA THR A 97 -11.55 -22.48 1.47
C THR A 97 -11.21 -23.11 0.11
N PRO A 98 -12.11 -23.14 -0.87
CA PRO A 98 -11.77 -23.59 -2.21
C PRO A 98 -10.58 -22.78 -2.76
N SER A 99 -9.65 -23.43 -3.47
CA SER A 99 -8.48 -22.72 -4.02
C SER A 99 -8.83 -21.63 -5.05
N THR A 100 -10.04 -21.69 -5.61
CA THR A 100 -10.61 -20.68 -6.50
C THR A 100 -11.19 -19.47 -5.76
N ASP A 101 -11.47 -19.59 -4.47
CA ASP A 101 -11.92 -18.49 -3.63
C ASP A 101 -10.72 -17.61 -3.30
N THR A 102 -10.63 -16.46 -3.95
CA THR A 102 -9.58 -15.47 -3.71
C THR A 102 -10.14 -14.18 -3.12
N ASP A 103 -11.42 -14.18 -2.75
CA ASP A 103 -12.11 -12.98 -2.30
C ASP A 103 -11.74 -12.64 -0.85
N THR A 104 -11.13 -11.48 -0.66
CA THR A 104 -10.87 -10.97 0.68
C THR A 104 -11.76 -9.78 1.06
N LEU A 105 -12.51 -9.22 0.10
CA LEU A 105 -13.37 -8.04 0.34
C LEU A 105 -14.60 -8.37 1.17
N THR A 106 -14.98 -9.65 1.22
CA THR A 106 -16.17 -10.14 1.94
C THR A 106 -15.82 -11.00 3.16
N LEU A 107 -14.56 -11.05 3.60
CA LEU A 107 -14.15 -11.88 4.75
C LEU A 107 -14.93 -11.55 6.03
N ASN A 108 -15.27 -10.27 6.24
CA ASN A 108 -16.04 -9.83 7.39
C ASN A 108 -17.48 -10.39 7.41
N GLN A 109 -17.99 -10.85 6.27
CA GLN A 109 -19.31 -11.49 6.14
C GLN A 109 -19.25 -13.00 6.46
N ARG A 110 -18.06 -13.58 6.58
CA ARG A 110 -17.83 -14.99 6.87
C ARG A 110 -17.91 -15.25 8.37
N ALA A 111 -19.09 -15.63 8.84
CA ALA A 111 -19.40 -15.81 10.26
C ALA A 111 -18.42 -16.75 10.98
N GLU A 112 -17.88 -17.75 10.29
CA GLU A 112 -16.91 -18.71 10.81
C GLU A 112 -15.57 -18.07 11.21
N LEU A 113 -15.21 -16.93 10.59
CA LEU A 113 -13.99 -16.18 10.88
C LEU A 113 -14.17 -15.29 12.12
N LYS A 114 -15.41 -14.96 12.53
CA LYS A 114 -15.69 -14.10 13.70
C LYS A 114 -14.84 -12.83 13.67
N LEU A 115 -14.86 -12.13 12.53
CA LEU A 115 -14.18 -10.86 12.35
C LEU A 115 -15.04 -9.74 12.93
N VAL A 116 -14.39 -8.75 13.52
CA VAL A 116 -15.02 -7.56 14.09
C VAL A 116 -14.20 -6.37 13.63
N ASP A 117 -14.88 -5.31 13.19
CA ASP A 117 -14.23 -4.06 12.85
C ASP A 117 -13.61 -3.43 14.11
N ASP A 118 -12.40 -2.89 13.96
CA ASP A 118 -11.87 -1.91 14.88
C ASP A 118 -12.57 -0.56 14.61
N ILE A 119 -12.66 0.29 15.63
CA ILE A 119 -13.31 1.60 15.55
C ILE A 119 -12.35 2.66 16.06
N ASP A 120 -12.04 3.63 15.20
CA ASP A 120 -11.21 4.79 15.51
C ASP A 120 -12.04 6.08 15.45
N LYS A 121 -11.84 6.97 16.42
CA LYS A 121 -12.45 8.31 16.38
C LYS A 121 -11.59 9.25 15.57
N VAL A 122 -12.14 9.73 14.45
CA VAL A 122 -11.46 10.62 13.51
C VAL A 122 -12.23 11.92 13.37
N LYS A 123 -11.53 13.05 13.31
CA LYS A 123 -12.16 14.34 12.99
C LYS A 123 -12.48 14.37 11.49
N ASP A 124 -13.70 14.78 11.14
CA ASP A 124 -14.03 15.11 9.76
C ASP A 124 -13.57 16.53 9.38
N LYS A 125 -13.82 16.92 8.13
CA LYS A 125 -13.46 18.23 7.58
C LYS A 125 -14.05 19.42 8.37
N ASP A 126 -15.16 19.19 9.07
CA ASP A 126 -15.85 20.19 9.88
C ASP A 126 -15.36 20.17 11.34
N GLY A 127 -14.39 19.31 11.66
CA GLY A 127 -13.79 19.15 12.99
C GLY A 127 -14.58 18.23 13.93
N ASN A 128 -15.67 17.60 13.46
CA ASN A 128 -16.51 16.72 14.27
C ASN A 128 -15.88 15.34 14.38
N LEU A 129 -15.91 14.77 15.60
CA LEU A 129 -15.47 13.39 15.79
C LEU A 129 -16.51 12.42 15.23
N LYS A 130 -16.07 11.52 14.37
CA LYS A 130 -16.85 10.41 13.83
C LYS A 130 -16.16 9.09 14.13
N ASP A 131 -16.97 8.09 14.44
CA ASP A 131 -16.51 6.71 14.54
C ASP A 131 -16.24 6.19 13.14
N TYR A 132 -15.04 5.66 12.93
CA TYR A 132 -14.59 5.15 11.66
C TYR A 132 -14.23 3.68 11.79
N LYS A 133 -14.96 2.82 11.08
CA LYS A 133 -14.76 1.37 11.10
C LYS A 133 -13.65 0.99 10.13
N HIS A 134 -12.82 0.04 10.54
CA HIS A 134 -11.77 -0.51 9.69
C HIS A 134 -11.34 -1.91 10.16
N ALA A 135 -10.55 -2.59 9.34
CA ALA A 135 -10.02 -3.91 9.69
C ALA A 135 -9.19 -3.86 10.97
N GLY A 136 -9.43 -4.84 11.83
CA GLY A 136 -8.53 -5.21 12.92
C GLY A 136 -7.45 -6.20 12.47
N GLU A 137 -6.53 -6.53 13.39
CA GLU A 137 -5.42 -7.46 13.13
C GLU A 137 -5.90 -8.84 12.64
N LYS A 138 -7.05 -9.30 13.15
CA LYS A 138 -7.65 -10.58 12.78
C LYS A 138 -8.06 -10.62 11.31
N GLU A 139 -8.71 -9.58 10.80
CA GLU A 139 -9.07 -9.51 9.38
C GLU A 139 -7.84 -9.42 8.49
N ILE A 140 -6.83 -8.63 8.88
CA ILE A 140 -5.57 -8.53 8.14
C ILE A 140 -4.92 -9.91 8.01
N LEU A 141 -4.84 -10.67 9.11
CA LEU A 141 -4.28 -12.02 9.10
C LEU A 141 -5.12 -12.98 8.26
N ALA A 142 -6.46 -12.94 8.36
CA ALA A 142 -7.34 -13.75 7.50
C ALA A 142 -7.10 -13.46 6.02
N ALA A 143 -7.00 -12.18 5.64
CA ALA A 143 -6.75 -11.79 4.26
C ALA A 143 -5.36 -12.26 3.78
N MET A 144 -4.35 -12.27 4.64
CA MET A 144 -3.03 -12.83 4.33
C MET A 144 -3.04 -14.37 4.18
N LEU A 145 -3.96 -15.05 4.86
CA LEU A 145 -4.13 -16.51 4.78
C LEU A 145 -5.03 -16.95 3.62
N GLN A 146 -5.83 -16.05 3.04
CA GLN A 146 -6.72 -16.37 1.92
C GLN A 146 -5.93 -16.72 0.65
N HIS A 147 -6.51 -17.56 -0.22
CA HIS A 147 -5.89 -17.83 -1.53
C HIS A 147 -5.80 -16.58 -2.40
N GLY A 148 -4.88 -16.58 -3.37
CA GLY A 148 -4.74 -15.52 -4.37
C GLY A 148 -3.38 -14.82 -4.35
N ARG A 149 -2.62 -14.95 -3.25
CA ARG A 149 -1.21 -14.52 -3.19
C ARG A 149 -0.44 -15.22 -2.08
N LEU A 150 0.89 -15.22 -2.21
CA LEU A 150 1.82 -15.78 -1.25
C LEU A 150 2.51 -14.67 -0.45
N PHE A 151 2.64 -14.89 0.86
CA PHE A 151 3.49 -14.09 1.75
C PHE A 151 4.63 -14.96 2.26
N GLU A 152 5.86 -14.64 1.86
CA GLU A 152 7.04 -15.44 2.17
C GLU A 152 7.82 -14.86 3.35
N PHE A 153 8.15 -15.73 4.31
CA PHE A 153 8.94 -15.46 5.51
C PHE A 153 10.06 -16.49 5.60
N ASP A 154 11.15 -16.23 4.88
CA ASP A 154 12.31 -17.12 4.77
C ASP A 154 13.55 -16.62 5.52
N HIS A 155 14.53 -17.50 5.73
CA HIS A 155 15.83 -17.16 6.32
C HIS A 155 15.70 -16.33 7.61
N GLY A 156 16.38 -15.18 7.70
CA GLY A 156 16.33 -14.27 8.85
C GLY A 156 14.97 -13.60 9.13
N TYR A 157 13.94 -13.92 8.35
CA TYR A 157 12.54 -13.50 8.56
C TYR A 157 11.64 -14.63 9.04
N CYS A 158 12.18 -15.82 9.25
CA CYS A 158 11.39 -16.95 9.68
C CYS A 158 10.99 -16.84 11.15
N SER A 159 9.95 -16.06 11.43
CA SER A 159 9.35 -16.01 12.76
C SER A 159 7.88 -15.62 12.73
N PHE A 160 7.16 -16.11 13.73
CA PHE A 160 5.80 -15.68 14.03
C PHE A 160 5.72 -14.15 14.23
N ASP A 161 6.69 -13.58 14.95
CA ASP A 161 6.73 -12.14 15.24
C ASP A 161 6.82 -11.30 13.97
N LYS A 162 7.48 -11.80 12.90
CA LYS A 162 7.57 -11.09 11.62
C LYS A 162 6.26 -11.06 10.85
N VAL A 163 5.45 -12.11 10.95
CA VAL A 163 4.07 -12.07 10.42
C VAL A 163 3.25 -11.05 11.19
N MET A 164 3.32 -11.07 12.53
CA MET A 164 2.55 -10.13 13.34
C MET A 164 3.04 -8.69 13.19
N GLU A 165 4.33 -8.47 12.93
CA GLU A 165 4.88 -7.16 12.57
C GLU A 165 4.27 -6.64 11.26
N GLN A 166 4.14 -7.48 10.22
CA GLN A 166 3.44 -7.10 8.99
C GLN A 166 1.97 -6.76 9.23
N VAL A 167 1.27 -7.55 10.04
CA VAL A 167 -0.12 -7.28 10.44
C VAL A 167 -0.24 -5.91 11.12
N LYS A 168 0.66 -5.60 12.04
CA LYS A 168 0.64 -4.34 12.79
C LYS A 168 1.05 -3.12 11.96
N ILE A 169 2.02 -3.26 11.05
CA ILE A 169 2.38 -2.19 10.11
C ILE A 169 1.18 -1.85 9.22
N ARG A 170 0.51 -2.87 8.69
CA ARG A 170 -0.71 -2.70 7.88
C ARG A 170 -1.82 -2.00 8.66
N LYS A 171 -2.05 -2.42 9.91
CA LYS A 171 -3.00 -1.74 10.81
C LYS A 171 -2.62 -0.28 11.02
N ASN A 172 -1.34 0.04 11.15
CA ASN A 172 -0.88 1.42 11.30
C ASN A 172 -1.05 2.25 10.02
N ILE A 173 -0.85 1.66 8.84
CA ILE A 173 -1.16 2.30 7.55
C ILE A 173 -2.64 2.66 7.48
N ILE A 174 -3.53 1.75 7.90
CA ILE A 174 -4.98 2.01 7.96
C ILE A 174 -5.27 3.16 8.93
N HIS A 175 -4.70 3.11 10.13
CA HIS A 175 -4.86 4.16 11.15
C HIS A 175 -4.54 5.56 10.62
N TRP A 176 -3.46 5.71 9.85
CA TRP A 176 -3.10 6.99 9.24
C TRP A 176 -3.92 7.30 7.99
N GLY A 177 -4.27 6.30 7.18
CA GLY A 177 -5.10 6.47 5.99
C GLY A 177 -6.48 7.02 6.31
N ILE A 178 -7.13 6.49 7.34
CA ILE A 178 -8.44 7.00 7.79
C ILE A 178 -8.34 8.39 8.42
N ARG A 179 -7.15 8.87 8.80
CA ARG A 179 -6.90 10.21 9.37
C ARG A 179 -6.39 11.22 8.37
N ALA A 180 -5.96 10.78 7.19
CA ALA A 180 -5.51 11.67 6.13
C ALA A 180 -6.63 12.66 5.75
N MET A 181 -6.29 13.95 5.78
CA MET A 181 -7.19 15.06 5.48
C MET A 181 -6.39 16.13 4.75
N TRP A 182 -6.41 16.06 3.42
CA TRP A 182 -5.70 17.00 2.55
C TRP A 182 -6.63 17.47 1.46
N GLU A 183 -6.32 18.64 0.91
CA GLU A 183 -7.05 19.19 -0.22
C GLU A 183 -6.35 18.82 -1.53
N PHE A 184 -7.12 18.72 -2.61
CA PHE A 184 -6.56 18.53 -3.94
C PHE A 184 -6.04 19.89 -4.44
N PRO A 185 -4.85 19.96 -5.05
CA PRO A 185 -4.31 21.23 -5.54
C PRO A 185 -5.01 21.66 -6.83
N ASP A 186 -5.95 22.61 -6.75
CA ASP A 186 -6.66 23.16 -7.93
C ASP A 186 -5.72 23.82 -8.95
N SER A 187 -4.58 24.35 -8.48
CA SER A 187 -3.56 24.98 -9.32
C SER A 187 -2.72 23.99 -10.13
N GLY A 188 -2.91 22.68 -9.93
CA GLY A 188 -2.03 21.63 -10.43
C GLY A 188 -0.67 21.55 -9.71
N THR A 189 -0.39 22.47 -8.77
CA THR A 189 0.86 22.50 -8.00
C THR A 189 0.58 22.16 -6.54
N SER A 190 1.31 21.19 -5.98
CA SER A 190 1.15 20.82 -4.57
C SER A 190 1.61 21.92 -3.61
N LEU A 191 0.83 22.19 -2.57
CA LEU A 191 1.21 23.01 -1.42
C LEU A 191 1.80 22.13 -0.32
N ILE A 192 3.09 22.32 -0.02
CA ILE A 192 3.84 21.53 0.95
C ILE A 192 4.63 22.43 1.90
N ASN A 193 4.89 21.97 3.13
CA ASN A 193 5.66 22.72 4.12
C ASN A 193 7.12 22.91 3.66
N ARG A 194 7.50 24.16 3.38
CA ARG A 194 8.83 24.54 2.87
C ARG A 194 9.97 24.41 3.88
N GLU A 195 9.64 24.33 5.17
CA GLU A 195 10.59 24.04 6.23
C GLU A 195 11.02 22.56 6.23
N LYS A 196 10.17 21.68 5.69
CA LYS A 196 10.43 20.24 5.61
C LYS A 196 10.86 19.80 4.21
N TRP A 197 10.31 20.45 3.18
CA TRP A 197 10.44 20.05 1.78
C TRP A 197 10.95 21.19 0.88
N ASN A 198 11.82 20.86 -0.08
CA ASN A 198 12.26 21.79 -1.13
C ASN A 198 11.29 21.80 -2.33
N ILE A 199 11.62 22.55 -3.40
CA ILE A 199 10.74 22.68 -4.60
C ILE A 199 10.61 21.41 -5.42
N ASP A 200 11.61 20.54 -5.32
CA ASP A 200 11.63 19.25 -6.02
C ASP A 200 10.93 18.16 -5.19
N GLY A 201 10.41 18.48 -4.01
CA GLY A 201 9.78 17.52 -3.10
C GLY A 201 10.78 16.66 -2.31
N ASN A 202 12.03 17.11 -2.20
CA ASN A 202 13.09 16.50 -1.39
C ASN A 202 13.12 17.07 0.02
N LEU A 203 13.66 16.32 0.96
CA LEU A 203 13.82 16.77 2.33
C LEU A 203 14.82 17.94 2.42
N GLN A 204 14.49 18.92 3.27
CA GLN A 204 15.42 19.98 3.64
C GLN A 204 16.61 19.42 4.42
N LYS A 205 17.76 20.09 4.34
CA LYS A 205 18.98 19.64 5.02
C LYS A 205 18.76 19.54 6.54
N GLY A 206 19.03 18.37 7.11
CA GLY A 206 18.91 18.12 8.54
C GLY A 206 17.51 17.71 9.00
N VAL A 207 16.51 17.69 8.11
CA VAL A 207 15.16 17.21 8.42
C VAL A 207 15.10 15.70 8.21
N SER A 208 14.67 14.96 9.24
CA SER A 208 14.50 13.51 9.15
C SER A 208 13.26 13.12 8.31
N SER A 209 13.28 11.93 7.70
CA SER A 209 12.13 11.44 6.93
C SER A 209 10.92 11.25 7.82
N THR A 210 11.12 10.68 8.99
CA THR A 210 10.06 10.44 9.98
C THR A 210 9.41 11.73 10.46
N GLU A 211 10.18 12.82 10.62
CA GLU A 211 9.62 14.13 10.97
C GLU A 211 8.84 14.76 9.81
N ALA A 212 9.43 14.81 8.61
CA ALA A 212 8.81 15.49 7.47
C ALA A 212 7.55 14.79 6.95
N VAL A 213 7.51 13.46 7.00
CA VAL A 213 6.34 12.66 6.63
C VAL A 213 5.23 12.86 7.65
N ALA A 214 5.54 12.84 8.95
CA ALA A 214 4.57 13.05 10.02
C ALA A 214 3.95 14.45 9.99
N ASP A 215 4.70 15.48 9.57
CA ASP A 215 4.23 16.87 9.49
C ASP A 215 2.93 17.01 8.69
N ALA A 216 2.72 16.19 7.65
CA ALA A 216 1.50 16.21 6.85
C ALA A 216 0.25 15.72 7.60
N PHE A 217 0.40 15.02 8.73
CA PHE A 217 -0.71 14.45 9.50
C PHE A 217 -0.92 15.13 10.85
N ILE A 218 0.18 15.48 11.53
CA ILE A 218 0.15 16.02 12.89
C ILE A 218 0.69 17.44 12.99
N GLY A 219 1.22 17.99 11.90
CA GLY A 219 1.69 19.35 11.83
C GLY A 219 0.53 20.35 11.68
N ASN A 220 0.87 21.64 11.78
CA ASN A 220 -0.10 22.73 11.61
C ASN A 220 -0.18 23.24 10.16
N PHE A 221 0.71 22.77 9.27
CA PHE A 221 0.73 23.20 7.89
C PHE A 221 -0.39 22.51 7.10
N LYS A 222 -1.17 23.29 6.32
CA LYS A 222 -2.23 22.75 5.46
C LYS A 222 -1.62 22.28 4.14
N TYR A 223 -1.56 20.97 3.96
CA TYR A 223 -1.06 20.37 2.73
C TYR A 223 -2.15 20.30 1.65
N GLU A 224 -1.78 20.66 0.41
CA GLU A 224 -2.53 20.34 -0.80
C GLU A 224 -1.67 19.42 -1.65
N ILE A 225 -2.10 18.17 -1.83
CA ILE A 225 -1.29 17.16 -2.53
C ILE A 225 -2.19 16.33 -3.43
N GLY A 226 -1.67 15.80 -4.53
CA GLY A 226 -2.39 14.88 -5.41
C GLY A 226 -2.49 13.45 -4.84
N CYS A 227 -3.36 12.63 -5.44
CA CYS A 227 -3.70 11.29 -4.92
C CYS A 227 -2.52 10.31 -4.83
N THR A 228 -1.56 10.37 -5.77
CA THR A 228 -0.35 9.55 -5.69
C THR A 228 0.49 9.94 -4.46
N ARG A 229 0.66 11.25 -4.21
CA ARG A 229 1.42 11.74 -3.07
C ARG A 229 0.71 11.45 -1.75
N ALA A 230 -0.62 11.51 -1.73
CA ALA A 230 -1.43 11.12 -0.58
C ALA A 230 -1.16 9.66 -0.17
N CYS A 231 -1.24 8.70 -1.10
CA CYS A 231 -0.96 7.30 -0.79
C CYS A 231 0.52 7.09 -0.39
N GLN A 232 1.46 7.76 -1.06
CA GLN A 232 2.87 7.73 -0.66
C GLN A 232 3.07 8.18 0.80
N GLN A 233 2.42 9.28 1.20
CA GLN A 233 2.46 9.79 2.57
C GLN A 233 1.88 8.79 3.58
N ILE A 234 0.76 8.13 3.24
CA ILE A 234 0.08 7.19 4.13
C ILE A 234 0.90 5.92 4.34
N MET A 235 1.43 5.37 3.25
CA MET A 235 2.30 4.19 3.33
C MET A 235 3.58 4.52 4.12
N ALA A 236 4.24 5.64 3.81
CA ALA A 236 5.44 6.05 4.51
C ALA A 236 5.18 6.34 6.00
N GLN A 237 4.14 7.10 6.32
CA GLN A 237 3.78 7.43 7.68
C GLN A 237 3.43 6.17 8.48
N GLY A 238 2.57 5.31 7.93
CA GLY A 238 2.20 4.06 8.60
C GLY A 238 3.39 3.19 8.98
N ILE A 239 4.40 3.12 8.12
CA ILE A 239 5.63 2.38 8.37
C ILE A 239 6.54 3.09 9.39
N LEU A 240 6.87 4.35 9.14
CA LEU A 240 7.83 5.11 9.96
C LEU A 240 7.29 5.32 11.38
N ASP A 241 6.01 5.66 11.51
CA ASP A 241 5.33 5.81 12.79
C ASP A 241 5.21 4.48 13.54
N TYR A 242 5.02 3.35 12.84
CA TYR A 242 4.99 2.04 13.49
C TYR A 242 6.31 1.77 14.20
N PHE A 243 7.45 1.94 13.53
CA PHE A 243 8.74 1.71 14.16
C PHE A 243 9.07 2.73 15.23
N LYS A 244 8.75 4.02 15.02
CA LYS A 244 9.05 5.08 15.98
C LYS A 244 8.18 5.04 17.23
N ASN A 245 6.87 4.96 17.07
CA ASN A 245 5.91 5.23 18.14
C ASN A 245 5.18 3.98 18.65
N VAL A 246 4.86 3.03 17.75
CA VAL A 246 4.13 1.80 18.13
C VAL A 246 5.09 0.75 18.69
N LYS A 247 6.07 0.34 17.90
CA LYS A 247 7.10 -0.64 18.28
C LYS A 247 8.21 -0.02 19.13
N LYS A 248 8.49 1.27 18.96
CA LYS A 248 9.57 2.02 19.62
C LYS A 248 10.96 1.41 19.37
N ASP A 249 11.18 0.98 18.13
CA ASP A 249 12.43 0.40 17.64
C ASP A 249 13.33 1.51 17.10
N SER A 250 14.13 2.11 17.98
CA SER A 250 15.00 3.25 17.63
C SER A 250 16.05 2.90 16.58
N VAL A 251 16.53 1.66 16.58
CA VAL A 251 17.52 1.14 15.63
C VAL A 251 16.92 1.07 14.23
N MET A 252 15.74 0.45 14.09
CA MET A 252 15.04 0.42 12.81
C MET A 252 14.61 1.81 12.35
N THR A 253 14.15 2.66 13.27
CA THR A 253 13.78 4.06 12.95
C THR A 253 14.96 4.82 12.34
N ALA A 254 16.14 4.77 12.98
CA ALA A 254 17.34 5.43 12.47
C ALA A 254 17.80 4.86 11.12
N TYR A 255 17.67 3.54 10.93
CA TYR A 255 17.96 2.92 9.64
C TYR A 255 17.01 3.38 8.54
N LEU A 256 15.69 3.37 8.80
CA LEU A 256 14.69 3.81 7.84
C LEU A 256 14.86 5.28 7.48
N ASP A 257 15.13 6.15 8.45
CA ASP A 257 15.48 7.55 8.18
C ASP A 257 16.71 7.62 7.26
N SER A 258 17.77 6.86 7.52
CA SER A 258 18.98 6.86 6.67
C SER A 258 18.70 6.42 5.23
N VAL A 259 17.99 5.31 5.02
CA VAL A 259 17.78 4.75 3.66
C VAL A 259 16.70 5.47 2.85
N THR A 260 15.92 6.33 3.50
CA THR A 260 14.88 7.14 2.84
C THR A 260 15.35 8.56 2.52
N GLN A 261 16.55 8.95 2.93
CA GLN A 261 17.07 10.30 2.69
C GLN A 261 17.70 10.46 1.29
N PRO A 262 17.59 11.65 0.67
CA PRO A 262 16.65 12.74 0.99
C PRO A 262 15.26 12.54 0.34
N HIS A 263 15.00 11.34 -0.21
CA HIS A 263 13.85 11.03 -1.06
C HIS A 263 13.00 9.89 -0.50
N PRO A 264 12.13 10.14 0.50
CA PRO A 264 11.41 9.07 1.18
C PRO A 264 10.44 8.28 0.28
N TYR A 265 10.15 8.77 -0.91
CA TYR A 265 9.24 8.16 -1.88
C TYR A 265 9.92 7.74 -3.19
N ALA A 266 11.25 7.80 -3.31
CA ALA A 266 11.97 7.56 -4.57
C ALA A 266 11.77 6.16 -5.19
N THR A 267 11.13 5.24 -4.48
CA THR A 267 10.80 3.89 -4.94
C THR A 267 9.31 3.56 -4.82
N MET A 268 8.48 4.54 -4.45
CA MET A 268 7.05 4.40 -4.20
C MET A 268 6.26 4.99 -5.38
N ALA A 269 6.42 4.43 -6.57
CA ALA A 269 5.71 4.93 -7.75
C ALA A 269 4.85 3.83 -8.40
N MET A 270 3.55 4.08 -8.49
CA MET A 270 2.68 3.43 -9.47
C MET A 270 2.76 4.20 -10.81
N LYS A 271 3.97 4.43 -11.37
CA LYS A 271 4.06 4.97 -12.73
C LYS A 271 3.89 3.85 -13.75
N GLY A 272 2.75 3.87 -14.45
CA GLY A 272 2.53 3.30 -15.79
C GLY A 272 2.84 1.81 -16.01
N PRO A 273 2.60 1.27 -17.22
CA PRO A 273 2.94 -0.10 -17.56
C PRO A 273 4.39 -0.15 -17.99
N SER A 274 5.33 -0.42 -17.09
CA SER A 274 6.49 -1.17 -17.54
C SER A 274 6.11 -2.65 -17.45
N LYS A 275 5.90 -3.30 -18.61
CA LYS A 275 5.94 -4.78 -18.71
C LYS A 275 7.27 -5.35 -18.18
N LYS A 276 8.29 -4.49 -18.01
CA LYS A 276 9.42 -4.77 -17.14
C LYS A 276 8.91 -4.77 -15.71
N LEU A 277 8.81 -5.97 -15.12
CA LEU A 277 8.85 -6.19 -13.67
C LEU A 277 9.69 -5.07 -13.04
N MET A 278 9.16 -4.40 -12.03
CA MET A 278 9.96 -3.50 -11.22
C MET A 278 11.11 -4.32 -10.66
N THR A 279 12.29 -4.20 -11.26
CA THR A 279 13.50 -4.97 -10.90
C THR A 279 14.15 -4.40 -9.65
N ARG A 280 13.63 -3.30 -9.11
CA ARG A 280 14.15 -2.64 -7.91
C ARG A 280 13.17 -2.83 -6.76
N GLU A 281 13.60 -3.59 -5.76
CA GLU A 281 13.00 -3.71 -4.44
C GLU A 281 12.78 -2.30 -3.87
N GLY A 282 11.60 -2.02 -3.32
CA GLY A 282 11.32 -0.70 -2.78
C GLY A 282 11.98 -0.51 -1.41
N THR A 283 12.09 0.75 -0.99
CA THR A 283 12.68 1.09 0.32
C THR A 283 11.69 0.84 1.44
N LEU A 284 10.43 1.25 1.24
CA LEU A 284 9.35 1.13 2.23
C LEU A 284 8.24 0.18 1.79
N VAL A 285 7.98 0.08 0.48
CA VAL A 285 6.90 -0.72 -0.08
C VAL A 285 7.43 -1.68 -1.13
N ASP A 286 6.86 -2.87 -1.18
CA ASP A 286 7.07 -3.81 -2.27
C ASP A 286 5.77 -3.97 -3.07
N ARG A 287 5.81 -4.79 -4.13
CA ARG A 287 4.74 -4.93 -5.10
C ARG A 287 4.42 -6.39 -5.38
N HIS A 288 3.14 -6.74 -5.25
CA HIS A 288 2.61 -7.98 -5.79
C HIS A 288 2.03 -7.74 -7.19
N PHE A 289 2.32 -8.67 -8.10
CA PHE A 289 1.79 -8.71 -9.46
C PHE A 289 0.81 -9.87 -9.59
N ASP A 290 -0.02 -9.84 -10.64
CA ASP A 290 -0.99 -10.89 -10.96
C ASP A 290 -1.95 -11.20 -9.80
N VAL A 291 -2.27 -10.16 -9.02
CA VAL A 291 -3.19 -10.26 -7.87
C VAL A 291 -4.63 -10.25 -8.38
N PRO A 292 -5.46 -11.24 -8.00
CA PRO A 292 -6.88 -11.24 -8.35
C PRO A 292 -7.60 -9.95 -7.93
N GLY A 293 -8.57 -9.49 -8.73
CA GLY A 293 -9.20 -8.18 -8.54
C GLY A 293 -9.90 -7.99 -7.18
N ASN A 294 -10.42 -9.07 -6.60
CA ASN A 294 -11.06 -9.12 -5.28
C ASN A 294 -10.12 -9.53 -4.14
N ASN A 295 -8.82 -9.69 -4.41
CA ASN A 295 -7.84 -10.04 -3.41
C ASN A 295 -7.08 -8.78 -2.94
N TRP A 296 -7.44 -8.32 -1.75
CA TRP A 296 -6.91 -7.15 -1.03
C TRP A 296 -6.61 -7.49 0.43
N VAL A 297 -5.42 -7.15 0.92
CA VAL A 297 -5.10 -7.21 2.35
C VAL A 297 -5.19 -5.79 2.89
N PRO A 298 -5.90 -5.53 4.00
CA PRO A 298 -6.00 -4.18 4.53
C PRO A 298 -4.60 -3.57 4.72
N GLY A 299 -4.44 -2.30 4.34
CA GLY A 299 -3.16 -1.62 4.17
C GLY A 299 -2.51 -1.77 2.78
N ASP A 300 -3.13 -2.48 1.83
CA ASP A 300 -2.71 -2.48 0.42
C ASP A 300 -3.04 -1.12 -0.24
N TRP A 301 -2.12 -0.66 -1.09
CA TRP A 301 -2.31 0.45 -2.02
C TRP A 301 -2.50 -0.07 -3.45
N GLY A 302 -3.53 0.41 -4.14
CA GLY A 302 -3.75 0.14 -5.57
C GLY A 302 -4.10 1.38 -6.37
N TRP A 303 -4.28 1.17 -7.68
CA TRP A 303 -4.62 2.22 -8.63
C TRP A 303 -5.65 1.72 -9.65
N ILE A 304 -6.64 2.57 -9.88
CA ILE A 304 -7.67 2.43 -10.89
C ILE A 304 -7.29 3.34 -12.06
N LYS A 305 -7.14 2.77 -13.25
CA LYS A 305 -6.87 3.53 -14.47
C LYS A 305 -8.13 4.25 -14.93
N ASN A 306 -8.03 5.51 -15.35
CA ASN A 306 -9.02 6.04 -16.28
C ASN A 306 -8.66 5.57 -17.70
N SER A 307 -9.49 4.71 -18.29
CA SER A 307 -9.25 4.14 -19.63
C SER A 307 -9.79 4.99 -20.77
N ASP A 308 -10.51 6.07 -20.46
CA ASP A 308 -11.07 6.97 -21.44
C ASP A 308 -10.02 8.01 -21.85
N ASN A 309 -9.69 8.07 -23.14
CA ASN A 309 -8.58 8.89 -23.64
C ASN A 309 -8.80 10.39 -23.40
N ASP A 310 -10.05 10.87 -23.51
CA ASP A 310 -10.32 12.30 -23.42
C ASP A 310 -10.21 12.77 -21.96
N SER A 311 -10.93 12.10 -21.06
CA SER A 311 -10.91 12.47 -19.63
C SER A 311 -9.61 12.10 -18.94
N ALA A 312 -8.84 11.12 -19.42
CA ALA A 312 -7.55 10.75 -18.79
C ALA A 312 -6.43 11.79 -19.02
N GLU A 313 -6.57 12.68 -20.00
CA GLU A 313 -5.63 13.78 -20.24
C GLU A 313 -5.93 15.01 -19.37
N GLU A 314 -7.08 15.03 -18.69
CA GLU A 314 -7.41 16.08 -17.73
C GLU A 314 -6.65 15.86 -16.42
N ASN A 315 -5.95 16.91 -15.96
CA ASN A 315 -5.18 16.86 -14.71
C ASN A 315 -6.06 16.41 -13.53
N GLY A 316 -5.63 15.34 -12.85
CA GLY A 316 -6.35 14.75 -11.71
C GLY A 316 -7.42 13.71 -12.09
N LEU A 317 -7.65 13.47 -13.38
CA LEU A 317 -8.58 12.45 -13.89
C LEU A 317 -7.85 11.29 -14.60
N GLU A 318 -6.53 11.19 -14.47
CA GLU A 318 -5.71 10.12 -15.10
C GLU A 318 -6.02 8.74 -14.48
N GLY A 319 -6.49 8.74 -13.24
CA GLY A 319 -6.85 7.57 -12.48
C GLY A 319 -7.04 7.88 -10.99
N CYS A 320 -7.28 6.83 -10.20
CA CYS A 320 -7.53 6.99 -8.77
C CYS A 320 -6.66 6.03 -7.97
N ASN A 321 -5.87 6.58 -7.05
CA ASN A 321 -5.17 5.80 -6.04
C ASN A 321 -6.10 5.51 -4.87
N ILE A 322 -6.09 4.25 -4.40
CA ILE A 322 -6.96 3.76 -3.34
C ILE A 322 -6.15 2.96 -2.31
N VAL A 323 -6.53 3.06 -1.03
CA VAL A 323 -5.95 2.24 0.04
C VAL A 323 -7.04 1.39 0.66
N TYR A 324 -6.85 0.08 0.71
CA TYR A 324 -7.82 -0.83 1.31
C TYR A 324 -7.76 -0.75 2.83
N ILE A 325 -8.89 -0.52 3.49
CA ILE A 325 -8.97 -0.35 4.94
C ILE A 325 -9.70 -1.48 5.66
N GLY A 326 -10.20 -2.48 4.93
CA GLY A 326 -10.97 -3.59 5.50
C GLY A 326 -12.46 -3.52 5.19
N SER A 327 -13.16 -4.62 5.47
CA SER A 327 -14.61 -4.74 5.34
C SER A 327 -15.16 -4.30 3.98
N GLY A 328 -14.39 -4.54 2.91
CA GLY A 328 -14.74 -4.17 1.54
C GLY A 328 -14.60 -2.67 1.23
N LEU A 329 -14.09 -1.86 2.16
CA LEU A 329 -13.97 -0.42 2.04
C LEU A 329 -12.55 0.05 1.71
N PHE A 330 -12.49 1.14 0.96
CA PHE A 330 -11.28 1.80 0.49
C PHE A 330 -11.35 3.27 0.83
N VAL A 331 -10.22 3.86 1.23
CA VAL A 331 -10.14 5.31 1.35
C VAL A 331 -9.77 5.91 0.00
N VAL A 332 -10.57 6.91 -0.38
CA VAL A 332 -10.36 7.78 -1.54
C VAL A 332 -10.29 9.21 -1.03
N TYR A 333 -9.17 9.89 -1.31
CA TYR A 333 -8.79 11.11 -0.59
C TYR A 333 -9.44 12.40 -1.12
N TYR A 334 -10.29 12.32 -2.16
CA TYR A 334 -10.94 13.48 -2.78
C TYR A 334 -12.37 13.15 -3.24
N GLY A 335 -13.31 14.00 -2.83
CA GLY A 335 -14.75 13.84 -3.09
C GLY A 335 -15.58 13.83 -1.80
N ASP A 336 -16.90 13.65 -1.94
CA ASP A 336 -17.85 13.86 -0.83
C ASP A 336 -17.84 12.75 0.24
N ALA A 337 -17.38 11.55 -0.13
CA ALA A 337 -17.29 10.40 0.77
C ALA A 337 -15.85 9.89 0.81
N LYS A 338 -15.35 9.66 2.04
CA LYS A 338 -13.98 9.25 2.33
C LYS A 338 -13.76 7.77 2.08
N ASP A 339 -14.72 6.94 2.48
CA ASP A 339 -14.77 5.50 2.27
C ASP A 339 -15.75 5.12 1.16
N ARG A 340 -15.34 4.14 0.35
CA ARG A 340 -16.12 3.56 -0.74
C ARG A 340 -15.80 2.09 -0.89
N THR A 341 -16.76 1.31 -1.35
CA THR A 341 -16.51 -0.04 -1.87
C THR A 341 -15.64 0.01 -3.14
N LEU A 342 -15.02 -1.12 -3.49
CA LEU A 342 -14.23 -1.20 -4.73
C LEU A 342 -15.08 -0.84 -5.97
N ASP A 343 -16.32 -1.33 -6.03
CA ASP A 343 -17.20 -1.07 -7.16
C ASP A 343 -17.58 0.41 -7.26
N GLU A 344 -17.85 1.08 -6.14
CA GLU A 344 -18.10 2.52 -6.12
C GLU A 344 -16.86 3.31 -6.58
N CYS A 345 -15.65 2.88 -6.20
CA CYS A 345 -14.40 3.49 -6.69
C CYS A 345 -14.27 3.32 -8.21
N LEU A 346 -14.50 2.11 -8.72
CA LEU A 346 -14.38 1.79 -10.15
C LEU A 346 -15.42 2.53 -10.99
N VAL A 347 -16.67 2.51 -10.55
CA VAL A 347 -17.75 3.25 -11.22
C VAL A 347 -17.43 4.74 -11.22
N ARG A 348 -17.00 5.31 -10.09
CA ARG A 348 -16.66 6.75 -10.03
C ARG A 348 -15.63 7.13 -11.09
N VAL A 349 -14.53 6.38 -11.22
CA VAL A 349 -13.52 6.64 -12.25
C VAL A 349 -14.08 6.42 -13.65
N TYR A 350 -14.88 5.37 -13.85
CA TYR A 350 -15.55 5.14 -15.13
C TYR A 350 -16.41 6.34 -15.56
N GLN A 351 -17.15 6.96 -14.64
CA GLN A 351 -18.06 8.06 -14.93
C GLN A 351 -17.35 9.38 -15.29
N TRP A 352 -16.04 9.52 -15.10
CA TRP A 352 -15.29 10.74 -15.50
C TRP A 352 -15.39 11.04 -17.00
N ARG A 353 -15.58 10.01 -17.83
CA ARG A 353 -15.84 10.15 -19.27
C ARG A 353 -17.20 10.80 -19.61
N HIS A 354 -18.06 10.98 -18.61
CA HIS A 354 -19.43 11.44 -18.78
C HIS A 354 -19.61 12.76 -18.01
N SER A 355 -19.21 13.87 -18.64
CA SER A 355 -19.19 15.26 -18.15
C SER A 355 -20.46 15.81 -17.48
N SER A 356 -21.56 15.02 -17.36
CA SER A 356 -22.74 15.34 -16.56
C SER A 356 -23.80 14.21 -16.49
N LYS A 357 -23.77 13.22 -17.40
CA LYS A 357 -24.78 12.16 -17.48
C LYS A 357 -24.23 10.82 -17.03
N GLN A 358 -24.46 10.46 -15.78
CA GLN A 358 -24.05 9.17 -15.25
C GLN A 358 -24.71 8.02 -16.00
N GLN A 359 -23.94 7.00 -16.37
CA GLN A 359 -24.50 5.75 -16.87
C GLN A 359 -25.06 4.88 -15.73
N PRO A 360 -26.12 4.09 -15.99
CA PRO A 360 -26.65 3.15 -15.02
C PRO A 360 -25.59 2.13 -14.57
N GLU A 361 -25.49 1.94 -13.26
CA GLU A 361 -24.64 0.91 -12.67
C GLU A 361 -25.28 -0.47 -12.83
N THR A 362 -24.79 -1.25 -13.79
CA THR A 362 -25.20 -2.66 -13.97
C THR A 362 -24.15 -3.60 -13.40
N GLN A 363 -24.55 -4.82 -13.00
CA GLN A 363 -23.59 -5.84 -12.56
C GLN A 363 -22.57 -6.17 -13.66
N LYS A 364 -23.03 -6.24 -14.92
CA LYS A 364 -22.17 -6.45 -16.09
C LYS A 364 -21.08 -5.38 -16.22
N LEU A 365 -21.43 -4.11 -15.95
CA LEU A 365 -20.45 -3.03 -15.92
C LEU A 365 -19.44 -3.26 -14.78
N LYS A 366 -19.92 -3.53 -13.55
CA LYS A 366 -19.04 -3.77 -12.39
C LYS A 366 -18.04 -4.90 -12.66
N ASP A 367 -18.51 -6.02 -13.22
CA ASP A 367 -17.67 -7.17 -13.57
C ASP A 367 -16.60 -6.81 -14.63
N LEU A 368 -16.96 -5.99 -15.62
CA LEU A 368 -16.01 -5.50 -16.63
C LEU A 368 -14.95 -4.58 -16.00
N LEU A 369 -15.34 -3.64 -15.15
CA LEU A 369 -14.42 -2.66 -14.57
C LEU A 369 -13.38 -3.29 -13.64
N ARG A 370 -13.68 -4.46 -13.04
CA ARG A 370 -12.77 -5.22 -12.18
C ARG A 370 -11.61 -5.89 -12.92
N LYS A 371 -11.64 -5.99 -14.25
CA LYS A 371 -10.55 -6.58 -15.06
C LYS A 371 -9.33 -5.66 -15.14
N ASP A 372 -8.17 -6.22 -15.50
CA ASP A 372 -6.97 -5.41 -15.72
C ASP A 372 -7.12 -4.55 -16.98
N PRO A 373 -6.77 -3.25 -16.94
CA PRO A 373 -6.77 -2.40 -18.13
C PRO A 373 -5.80 -2.84 -19.25
N TYR A 374 -4.89 -3.77 -18.98
CA TYR A 374 -3.94 -4.31 -19.95
C TYR A 374 -4.30 -5.73 -20.43
N ASP A 375 -5.44 -6.27 -19.99
CA ASP A 375 -6.00 -7.51 -20.52
C ASP A 375 -6.68 -7.30 -21.89
N ILE A 376 -7.07 -8.41 -22.54
CA ILE A 376 -7.74 -8.42 -23.84
C ILE A 376 -9.08 -7.66 -23.80
N ASP A 377 -9.80 -7.75 -22.68
CA ASP A 377 -11.01 -6.97 -22.38
C ASP A 377 -10.67 -5.91 -21.31
N PRO A 378 -10.26 -4.69 -21.68
CA PRO A 378 -9.63 -3.77 -20.73
C PRO A 378 -10.64 -3.28 -19.69
N GLY A 379 -10.43 -3.67 -18.44
CA GLY A 379 -11.12 -3.08 -17.28
C GLY A 379 -10.39 -1.82 -16.80
N LEU A 380 -10.58 -1.44 -15.53
CA LEU A 380 -9.92 -0.28 -14.93
C LEU A 380 -8.96 -0.66 -13.79
N LEU A 381 -9.16 -1.81 -13.15
CA LEU A 381 -8.40 -2.20 -11.96
C LEU A 381 -7.13 -2.95 -12.32
N ARG A 382 -5.96 -2.38 -12.06
CA ARG A 382 -4.70 -3.13 -12.22
C ARG A 382 -4.65 -4.36 -11.32
N ASN A 383 -4.04 -5.44 -11.78
CA ASN A 383 -3.74 -6.66 -11.02
C ASN A 383 -2.51 -6.52 -10.11
N VAL A 384 -2.22 -5.30 -9.65
CA VAL A 384 -1.01 -4.94 -8.90
C VAL A 384 -1.40 -4.33 -7.55
N ARG A 385 -0.71 -4.75 -6.48
CA ARG A 385 -0.87 -4.18 -5.13
C ARG A 385 0.48 -3.78 -4.57
N ASP A 386 0.61 -2.53 -4.16
CA ASP A 386 1.74 -2.05 -3.37
C ASP A 386 1.44 -2.29 -1.88
N PHE A 387 2.43 -2.77 -1.14
CA PHE A 387 2.23 -3.20 0.25
C PHE A 387 3.49 -2.92 1.10
N PRO A 388 3.39 -2.83 2.44
CA PRO A 388 4.55 -2.58 3.27
C PRO A 388 5.58 -3.70 3.13
N LYS A 389 6.85 -3.31 2.96
CA LYS A 389 7.96 -4.24 2.85
C LYS A 389 8.16 -5.07 4.12
N ASN A 390 8.75 -6.26 3.97
CA ASN A 390 9.27 -7.04 5.09
C ASN A 390 10.58 -6.42 5.63
N PHE A 391 10.51 -5.74 6.78
CA PHE A 391 11.68 -5.08 7.37
C PHE A 391 12.58 -6.08 8.12
N LYS A 392 13.77 -6.25 7.56
CA LYS A 392 14.85 -7.14 8.05
C LYS A 392 15.28 -6.68 9.43
N SER A 393 15.45 -7.57 10.40
CA SER A 393 16.21 -7.22 11.60
C SER A 393 17.60 -6.81 11.12
N LEU A 394 18.11 -5.63 11.53
CA LEU A 394 19.45 -5.22 11.09
C LEU A 394 20.46 -6.27 11.53
N PRO A 395 21.40 -6.67 10.65
CA PRO A 395 22.51 -7.50 11.09
C PRO A 395 23.26 -6.77 12.21
N ILE A 396 23.76 -7.54 13.18
CA ILE A 396 24.30 -7.03 14.45
C ILE A 396 25.43 -6.00 14.22
N ASP A 397 26.16 -6.12 13.12
CA ASP A 397 27.26 -5.24 12.68
C ASP A 397 26.80 -3.85 12.20
N LYS A 398 25.51 -3.69 11.86
CA LYS A 398 24.89 -2.42 11.46
C LYS A 398 23.99 -1.82 12.55
N GLN A 399 23.89 -2.46 13.71
CA GLN A 399 23.32 -1.79 14.87
C GLN A 399 24.26 -0.64 15.27
N PRO A 400 23.74 0.59 15.51
CA PRO A 400 24.58 1.69 15.93
C PRO A 400 25.32 1.25 17.19
N THR A 401 26.65 1.13 17.09
CA THR A 401 27.48 0.94 18.28
C THR A 401 27.19 2.11 19.18
N THR A 402 26.63 1.84 20.35
CA THR A 402 26.58 2.80 21.43
C THR A 402 28.02 3.21 21.66
N LYS A 403 28.45 4.33 21.08
CA LYS A 403 29.65 5.02 21.55
C LYS A 403 29.32 5.38 22.99
N ILE A 404 29.73 4.51 23.91
CA ILE A 404 29.92 4.85 25.31
C ILE A 404 30.89 6.03 25.25
N MET A 405 30.35 7.25 25.32
CA MET A 405 31.14 8.40 25.70
C MET A 405 31.66 8.07 27.09
N ASN A 406 32.91 7.63 27.14
CA ASN A 406 33.70 7.64 28.36
C ASN A 406 33.81 9.09 28.82
N LEU A 407 32.81 9.54 29.57
CA LEU A 407 32.92 10.67 30.47
C LEU A 407 33.72 10.19 31.68
N PHE A 408 35.04 10.08 31.52
CA PHE A 408 35.94 10.17 32.66
C PHE A 408 36.27 11.64 32.87
N PRO A 409 35.90 12.24 34.02
CA PRO A 409 36.32 13.60 34.33
C PRO A 409 37.82 13.60 34.61
N TYR A 410 38.49 14.61 34.06
CA TYR A 410 39.81 15.06 34.50
C TYR A 410 39.80 15.19 36.03
N ILE A 411 40.59 14.35 36.71
CA ILE A 411 41.13 14.67 38.03
C ILE A 411 42.55 15.16 37.78
N SER A 412 42.74 16.44 38.06
CA SER A 412 44.03 17.10 38.19
C SER A 412 44.76 16.61 39.44
N ASP A 413 46.04 16.29 39.28
CA ASP A 413 47.10 16.73 40.21
C ASP A 413 48.12 17.53 39.37
#